data_AF-A0A0D2LDE7-F1
#
_entry.id   AF-A0A0D2LDE7-F1
#
_cell.length_a   1.000
_cell.length_b   1.000
_cell.length_c   1.000
_cell.angle_alpha   90.00
_cell.angle_beta   90.00
_cell.angle_gamma   90.00
#
_symmetry.space_group_name_H-M   'P 1'
#
loop_
_entity.id
_entity.type
_entity.pdbx_description
1 polymer ?
#
loop_
_entity_poly.entity_id
_entity_poly.type
_entity_poly.pdbx_seq_one_letter_code
_entity_poly.pdbx_strand_id
1 'polypeptide(L)'
;MLSTQSSVGRSFRACNISARTILYPSKSRIGPATCRRARFLQTSCGRLLGSSRVSTPHSRRYISSSLNTDTDTTTSTNTVFADPHRPGLFYHLVPGPTPISATRPAFALSFLAEPPRAPEAPSVIGWLPAQAEEADPPGGGGQTAALRDFRENGAFLLIVHETIAQALRDGADADWVAAATARQAGWMHIQDQRNVPALDRIGDPDDIIASVLVRDGAVLPETYAPMPAYRVCTADGVLQLTEGLAACLQRRLVEDNRAQS
;
A
#
# COMPACT_ATOMS: atom_id res chain seq x y z
N MET A 1 52.11 14.93 8.37
CA MET A 1 50.72 15.28 8.71
C MET A 1 49.81 14.31 7.95
N LEU A 2 49.29 13.31 8.66
CA LEU A 2 48.47 12.23 8.11
C LEU A 2 47.02 12.69 7.98
N SER A 3 46.44 12.56 6.78
CA SER A 3 45.02 12.79 6.50
C SER A 3 44.28 11.46 6.51
N THR A 4 43.41 11.26 7.49
CA THR A 4 42.46 10.15 7.55
C THR A 4 41.08 10.67 7.16
N GLN A 5 40.60 10.33 5.97
CA GLN A 5 39.18 10.48 5.63
C GLN A 5 38.44 9.20 6.04
N SER A 6 37.55 9.33 7.02
CA SER A 6 36.65 8.26 7.45
C SER A 6 35.35 8.35 6.65
N SER A 7 35.14 7.37 5.78
CA SER A 7 33.87 7.16 5.08
C SER A 7 32.90 6.44 6.02
N VAL A 8 31.88 7.15 6.49
CA VAL A 8 30.81 6.56 7.31
C VAL A 8 29.64 6.23 6.39
N GLY A 9 29.59 4.97 5.92
CA GLY A 9 28.39 4.41 5.30
C GLY A 9 27.27 4.33 6.32
N ARG A 10 26.25 5.19 6.20
CA ARG A 10 25.04 5.12 7.03
C ARG A 10 24.05 4.16 6.40
N SER A 11 23.79 3.06 7.10
CA SER A 11 22.70 2.13 6.83
C SER A 11 21.36 2.80 7.17
N PHE A 12 20.57 3.16 6.16
CA PHE A 12 19.22 3.69 6.35
C PHE A 12 18.24 2.54 6.60
N ARG A 13 17.47 2.62 7.69
CA ARG A 13 16.41 1.65 8.01
C ARG A 13 15.09 2.16 7.43
N ALA A 14 14.43 1.34 6.63
CA ALA A 14 13.10 1.62 6.09
C ALA A 14 12.09 1.80 7.22
N CYS A 15 11.24 2.81 7.06
CA CYS A 15 10.20 3.21 8.00
C CYS A 15 9.11 2.13 8.03
N ASN A 16 8.88 1.52 9.19
CA ASN A 16 7.92 0.42 9.34
C ASN A 16 6.64 0.97 9.98
N ILE A 17 5.61 1.28 9.18
CA ILE A 17 4.25 1.51 9.70
C ILE A 17 3.63 0.12 9.91
N SER A 18 4.12 -0.59 10.93
CA SER A 18 3.53 -1.87 11.36
C SER A 18 2.65 -1.61 12.58
N ALA A 19 1.36 -1.88 12.41
CA ALA A 19 0.34 -1.89 13.45
C ALA A 19 0.85 -2.67 14.68
N ARG A 20 0.97 -1.99 15.83
CA ARG A 20 1.15 -2.66 17.12
C ARG A 20 -0.22 -2.93 17.72
N THR A 21 -0.56 -4.21 17.81
CA THR A 21 -1.71 -4.74 18.54
C THR A 21 -1.73 -4.21 19.98
N ILE A 22 -2.74 -3.39 20.31
CA ILE A 22 -3.06 -3.04 21.70
C ILE A 22 -3.91 -4.17 22.27
N LEU A 23 -3.32 -5.01 23.10
CA LEU A 23 -4.01 -6.01 23.91
C LEU A 23 -4.84 -5.31 25.00
N TYR A 24 -6.16 -5.34 24.88
CA TYR A 24 -7.05 -5.10 26.01
C TYR A 24 -7.24 -6.39 26.83
N PRO A 25 -7.17 -6.33 28.18
CA PRO A 25 -7.37 -7.50 29.03
C PRO A 25 -8.86 -7.83 29.18
N SER A 26 -9.32 -8.89 28.51
CA SER A 26 -10.63 -9.49 28.75
C SER A 26 -10.55 -10.50 29.91
N LYS A 27 -11.28 -10.24 30.99
CA LYS A 27 -11.57 -11.19 32.07
C LYS A 27 -12.91 -11.87 31.78
N SER A 28 -12.89 -13.19 31.53
CA SER A 28 -13.90 -14.11 32.08
C SER A 28 -13.50 -15.57 31.83
N ARG A 29 -13.41 -16.32 32.94
CA ARG A 29 -13.38 -17.78 32.99
C ARG A 29 -14.80 -18.30 32.78
N ILE A 30 -14.94 -19.44 32.10
CA ILE A 30 -15.71 -20.65 32.47
C ILE A 30 -15.32 -21.76 31.46
N GLY A 31 -14.97 -22.95 31.97
CA GLY A 31 -14.60 -24.14 31.16
C GLY A 31 -15.81 -25.02 30.78
N PRO A 32 -15.65 -26.35 30.68
CA PRO A 32 -15.13 -27.05 29.49
C PRO A 32 -16.07 -28.15 28.96
N ALA A 33 -15.89 -28.57 27.69
CA ALA A 33 -16.33 -29.89 27.14
C ALA A 33 -15.60 -30.13 25.80
N THR A 34 -14.57 -30.97 25.73
CA THR A 34 -14.55 -32.40 25.35
C THR A 34 -14.98 -32.76 23.92
N CYS A 35 -14.07 -33.49 23.26
CA CYS A 35 -14.25 -34.69 22.43
C CYS A 35 -14.05 -34.64 20.89
N ARG A 36 -13.09 -35.51 20.47
CA ARG A 36 -12.97 -36.33 19.23
C ARG A 36 -12.60 -35.58 17.94
N ARG A 37 -11.39 -35.72 17.37
CA ARG A 37 -10.63 -36.89 16.85
C ARG A 37 -11.30 -37.53 15.62
N ALA A 38 -10.77 -37.24 14.43
CA ALA A 38 -10.73 -38.16 13.31
C ALA A 38 -9.46 -37.91 12.47
N ARG A 39 -8.80 -39.02 12.14
CA ARG A 39 -7.61 -39.19 11.29
C ARG A 39 -8.06 -39.68 9.90
N PHE A 40 -7.08 -39.93 9.02
CA PHE A 40 -7.10 -40.69 7.74
C PHE A 40 -7.25 -39.78 6.50
N LEU A 41 -6.44 -39.86 5.43
CA LEU A 41 -5.38 -40.77 5.01
C LEU A 41 -4.39 -40.05 4.07
N GLN A 42 -3.12 -40.41 4.20
CA GLN A 42 -2.11 -40.26 3.15
C GLN A 42 -2.41 -41.24 2.01
N THR A 43 -2.19 -40.80 0.77
CA THR A 43 -1.87 -41.70 -0.34
C THR A 43 -0.56 -41.24 -0.99
N SER A 44 0.26 -42.23 -1.24
CA SER A 44 1.61 -42.22 -1.78
C SER A 44 1.61 -42.85 -3.17
N CYS A 45 2.44 -42.32 -4.07
CA CYS A 45 3.10 -42.96 -5.23
C CYS A 45 3.56 -41.83 -6.16
N GLY A 46 4.78 -41.76 -6.71
CA GLY A 46 5.94 -42.63 -6.69
C GLY A 46 6.76 -42.37 -7.97
N ARG A 47 8.07 -42.08 -7.82
CA ARG A 47 9.20 -42.37 -8.74
C ARG A 47 9.16 -41.74 -10.17
N LEU A 48 10.23 -41.48 -10.92
CA LEU A 48 11.70 -41.43 -10.79
C LEU A 48 12.22 -40.90 -12.16
N LEU A 49 13.39 -40.25 -12.14
CA LEU A 49 14.42 -40.19 -13.20
C LEU A 49 14.16 -39.43 -14.51
N GLY A 50 15.00 -38.42 -14.74
CA GLY A 50 15.21 -37.76 -16.02
C GLY A 50 16.42 -36.83 -15.97
N SER A 51 17.62 -37.40 -15.96
CA SER A 51 18.89 -36.69 -16.01
C SER A 51 19.19 -36.27 -17.44
N SER A 52 19.62 -35.03 -17.67
CA SER A 52 20.48 -34.68 -18.81
C SER A 52 21.30 -33.43 -18.48
N ARG A 53 22.60 -33.67 -18.32
CA ARG A 53 23.67 -32.68 -18.22
C ARG A 53 24.05 -32.24 -19.63
N VAL A 54 24.15 -30.94 -19.87
CA VAL A 54 24.98 -30.38 -20.96
C VAL A 54 25.83 -29.27 -20.35
N SER A 55 27.12 -29.32 -20.64
CA SER A 55 28.18 -28.47 -20.09
C SER A 55 28.78 -27.57 -21.17
N THR A 56 29.12 -26.33 -20.75
CA THR A 56 30.21 -25.44 -21.24
C THR A 56 30.05 -24.76 -22.62
N PRO A 57 30.75 -23.63 -22.92
CA PRO A 57 31.85 -22.98 -22.20
C PRO A 57 31.77 -21.44 -22.02
N HIS A 58 32.80 -20.94 -21.33
CA HIS A 58 33.20 -19.55 -21.08
C HIS A 58 33.09 -18.56 -22.26
N SER A 59 32.67 -17.32 -21.95
CA SER A 59 33.24 -16.14 -22.60
C SER A 59 33.38 -14.98 -21.62
N ARG A 60 34.61 -14.74 -21.16
CA ARG A 60 35.05 -13.48 -20.55
C ARG A 60 35.03 -12.42 -21.65
N ARG A 61 34.31 -11.32 -21.43
CA ARG A 61 34.66 -10.02 -22.03
C ARG A 61 34.77 -8.99 -20.93
N TYR A 62 36.03 -8.62 -20.68
CA TYR A 62 36.37 -7.32 -20.13
C TYR A 62 35.98 -6.28 -21.18
N ILE A 63 35.14 -5.30 -20.80
CA ILE A 63 35.04 -4.05 -21.54
C ILE A 63 35.37 -2.93 -20.55
N SER A 64 36.40 -2.21 -20.97
CA SER A 64 37.07 -1.06 -20.38
C SER A 64 36.10 -0.04 -19.77
N SER A 65 36.42 0.33 -18.54
CA SER A 65 36.10 1.62 -17.93
C SER A 65 36.49 2.76 -18.88
N SER A 66 35.52 3.55 -19.30
CA SER A 66 35.72 4.85 -19.94
C SER A 66 35.32 5.90 -18.90
N LEU A 67 36.30 6.67 -18.45
CA LEU A 67 36.10 7.89 -17.67
C LEU A 67 35.41 8.92 -18.56
N ASN A 68 34.14 9.19 -18.31
CA ASN A 68 33.50 10.43 -18.76
C ASN A 68 33.37 11.34 -17.54
N THR A 69 34.36 12.21 -17.39
CA THR A 69 34.16 13.51 -16.77
C THR A 69 33.30 14.33 -17.71
N ASP A 70 32.04 14.58 -17.33
CA ASP A 70 31.32 15.75 -17.80
C ASP A 70 30.41 16.28 -16.71
N THR A 71 30.50 17.59 -16.58
CA THR A 71 29.93 18.47 -15.58
C THR A 71 28.47 18.81 -15.88
N ASP A 72 27.70 18.90 -14.80
CA ASP A 72 26.53 19.76 -14.61
C ASP A 72 25.16 19.30 -15.14
N THR A 73 24.27 18.99 -14.17
CA THR A 73 22.96 19.63 -13.89
C THR A 73 21.86 18.60 -13.55
N THR A 74 21.41 18.62 -12.27
CA THR A 74 20.23 17.95 -11.68
C THR A 74 20.09 16.43 -11.86
N THR A 75 20.76 15.65 -10.99
CA THR A 75 20.48 14.22 -10.81
C THR A 75 19.54 14.02 -9.62
N SER A 76 18.25 13.85 -9.88
CA SER A 76 17.28 13.34 -8.92
C SER A 76 17.66 11.91 -8.54
N THR A 77 18.27 11.73 -7.37
CA THR A 77 18.46 10.40 -6.77
C THR A 77 17.11 9.86 -6.34
N ASN A 78 16.37 9.30 -7.30
CA ASN A 78 15.04 8.76 -7.13
C ASN A 78 15.15 7.41 -6.40
N THR A 79 15.28 7.44 -5.08
CA THR A 79 15.34 6.22 -4.28
C THR A 79 13.93 5.74 -4.02
N VAL A 80 13.54 4.69 -4.75
CA VAL A 80 12.27 3.98 -4.61
C VAL A 80 12.47 2.76 -3.72
N PHE A 81 11.56 2.57 -2.76
CA PHE A 81 11.57 1.40 -1.86
C PHE A 81 10.20 0.72 -1.90
N ALA A 82 10.17 -0.58 -2.14
CA ALA A 82 8.93 -1.36 -2.00
C ALA A 82 8.65 -1.65 -0.52
N ASP A 83 7.38 -1.63 -0.13
CA ASP A 83 6.99 -2.03 1.22
C ASP A 83 7.18 -3.55 1.41
N PRO A 84 7.91 -3.99 2.46
CA PRO A 84 8.18 -5.40 2.68
C PRO A 84 6.96 -6.20 3.16
N HIS A 85 5.97 -5.53 3.75
CA HIS A 85 4.78 -6.14 4.32
C HIS A 85 3.55 -5.98 3.43
N ARG A 86 3.62 -5.06 2.46
CA ARG A 86 2.52 -4.79 1.53
C ARG A 86 2.98 -4.74 0.07
N PRO A 87 2.80 -5.86 -0.68
CA PRO A 87 3.06 -5.88 -2.11
C PRO A 87 2.29 -4.77 -2.85
N GLY A 88 2.97 -4.10 -3.76
CA GLY A 88 2.38 -3.02 -4.57
C GLY A 88 2.32 -1.65 -3.88
N LEU A 89 2.82 -1.50 -2.65
CA LEU A 89 3.03 -0.18 -2.04
C LEU A 89 4.51 0.22 -2.18
N PHE A 90 4.76 1.46 -2.59
CA PHE A 90 6.09 2.00 -2.82
C PHE A 90 6.28 3.34 -2.13
N TYR A 91 7.49 3.58 -1.63
CA TYR A 91 7.95 4.83 -1.05
C TYR A 91 8.94 5.49 -2.01
N HIS A 92 8.63 6.72 -2.40
CA HIS A 92 9.44 7.53 -3.30
C HIS A 92 10.04 8.69 -2.52
N LEU A 93 11.37 8.78 -2.45
CA LEU A 93 12.01 9.93 -1.81
C LEU A 93 11.90 11.16 -2.72
N VAL A 94 11.12 12.15 -2.30
CA VAL A 94 10.94 13.41 -3.03
C VAL A 94 11.66 14.56 -2.32
N PRO A 95 12.44 15.38 -3.04
CA PRO A 95 13.04 16.58 -2.46
C PRO A 95 11.97 17.63 -2.12
N GLY A 96 12.28 18.51 -1.17
CA GLY A 96 11.46 19.70 -0.92
C GLY A 96 11.46 20.64 -2.14
N PRO A 97 10.38 21.41 -2.38
CA PRO A 97 9.21 21.58 -1.51
C PRO A 97 8.19 20.44 -1.68
N THR A 98 7.70 19.94 -0.54
CA THR A 98 6.54 19.04 -0.45
C THR A 98 5.49 19.73 0.39
N PRO A 99 4.22 19.30 0.37
CA PRO A 99 3.27 19.98 1.22
C PRO A 99 3.61 19.79 2.73
N ILE A 100 4.48 18.83 3.15
CA ILE A 100 4.87 18.59 4.57
C ILE A 100 5.93 19.61 4.99
N SER A 101 6.86 19.88 4.09
CA SER A 101 7.96 20.79 4.35
C SER A 101 8.43 21.42 3.06
N ALA A 102 8.64 22.74 3.10
CA ALA A 102 9.23 23.48 1.99
C ALA A 102 10.71 23.13 1.76
N THR A 103 11.41 22.63 2.78
CA THR A 103 12.87 22.46 2.75
C THR A 103 13.33 21.03 2.99
N ARG A 104 12.56 20.22 3.72
CA ARG A 104 12.94 18.84 4.07
C ARG A 104 12.39 17.85 3.04
N PRO A 105 13.15 16.78 2.72
CA PRO A 105 12.65 15.70 1.87
C PRO A 105 11.56 14.90 2.59
N ALA A 106 10.66 14.30 1.81
CA ALA A 106 9.59 13.45 2.30
C ALA A 106 9.56 12.13 1.52
N PHE A 107 8.99 11.09 2.11
CA PHE A 107 8.59 9.89 1.40
C PHE A 107 7.17 10.09 0.87
N ALA A 108 7.01 10.08 -0.45
CA ALA A 108 5.71 10.01 -1.11
C ALA A 108 5.31 8.53 -1.28
N LEU A 109 4.14 8.16 -0.76
CA LEU A 109 3.62 6.80 -0.87
C LEU A 109 2.80 6.66 -2.16
N SER A 110 2.97 5.58 -2.90
CA SER A 110 2.21 5.31 -4.12
C SER A 110 1.96 3.82 -4.32
N PHE A 111 0.90 3.47 -5.06
CA PHE A 111 0.69 2.11 -5.56
C PHE A 111 1.48 1.81 -6.85
N LEU A 112 2.23 2.78 -7.36
CA LEU A 112 3.05 2.64 -8.56
C LEU A 112 4.53 2.48 -8.19
N ALA A 113 5.19 1.53 -8.85
CA ALA A 113 6.64 1.35 -8.76
C ALA A 113 7.40 2.49 -9.46
N GLU A 114 6.77 3.08 -10.48
CA GLU A 114 7.29 4.27 -11.14
C GLU A 114 7.12 5.49 -10.23
N PRO A 115 8.13 6.37 -10.16
CA PRO A 115 8.05 7.58 -9.37
C PRO A 115 6.96 8.52 -9.90
N PRO A 116 6.26 9.23 -9.01
CA PRO A 116 5.29 10.24 -9.43
C PRO A 116 6.01 11.38 -10.18
N ARG A 117 5.38 11.89 -11.24
CA ARG A 117 5.97 12.96 -12.07
C ARG A 117 6.08 14.30 -11.36
N ALA A 118 5.20 14.53 -10.39
CA ALA A 118 5.19 15.71 -9.53
C ALA A 118 5.06 15.27 -8.07
N PRO A 119 5.63 16.01 -7.10
CA PRO A 119 5.50 15.70 -5.68
C PRO A 119 4.05 15.66 -5.19
N GLU A 120 3.15 16.40 -5.86
CA GLU A 120 1.72 16.51 -5.56
C GLU A 120 0.83 15.73 -6.55
N ALA A 121 1.42 14.86 -7.37
CA ALA A 121 0.67 14.08 -8.34
C ALA A 121 -0.45 13.28 -7.66
N PRO A 122 -1.64 13.14 -8.29
CA PRO A 122 -2.74 12.35 -7.75
C PRO A 122 -2.42 10.85 -7.57
N SER A 123 -1.32 10.36 -8.15
CA SER A 123 -0.78 9.01 -7.92
C SER A 123 -0.08 8.84 -6.56
N VAL A 124 0.15 9.94 -5.84
CA VAL A 124 0.68 9.94 -4.47
C VAL A 124 -0.47 9.81 -3.49
N ILE A 125 -0.47 8.76 -2.69
CA ILE A 125 -1.45 8.48 -1.62
C ILE A 125 -1.32 9.53 -0.51
N GLY A 126 -0.08 9.88 -0.16
CA GLY A 126 0.26 10.86 0.86
C GLY A 126 1.76 10.89 1.14
N TRP A 127 2.15 11.64 2.16
CA TRP A 127 3.55 11.89 2.48
C TRP A 127 3.89 11.56 3.93
N LEU A 128 5.16 11.21 4.17
CA LEU A 128 5.79 11.07 5.48
C LEU A 128 7.10 11.85 5.53
N PRO A 129 7.49 12.44 6.66
CA PRO A 129 8.80 13.07 6.78
C PRO A 129 9.91 12.02 6.65
N ALA A 130 10.93 12.30 5.82
CA ALA A 130 12.06 11.38 5.64
C ALA A 130 13.08 11.46 6.79
N GLN A 131 13.02 12.53 7.59
CA GLN A 131 13.80 12.71 8.80
C GLN A 131 12.83 12.82 9.97
N ALA A 132 12.88 11.88 10.90
CA ALA A 132 12.15 12.00 12.16
C ALA A 132 12.67 13.23 12.92
N GLU A 133 11.76 14.03 13.46
CA GLU A 133 12.17 15.16 14.31
C GLU A 133 12.98 14.62 15.49
N GLU A 134 14.20 15.14 15.68
CA GLU A 134 15.01 14.88 16.86
C GLU A 134 14.32 15.55 18.07
N ALA A 135 13.37 14.84 18.69
CA ALA A 135 12.79 15.23 19.97
C ALA A 135 13.30 14.26 21.07
N ASP A 136 14.47 14.63 21.67
CA ASP A 136 15.07 14.32 22.99
C ASP A 136 14.97 12.90 23.64
N PRO A 137 15.81 12.52 24.64
CA PRO A 137 17.27 12.61 24.87
C PRO A 137 17.90 11.17 24.76
N PRO A 138 19.15 10.86 25.19
CA PRO A 138 19.82 9.61 24.85
C PRO A 138 19.22 8.43 25.63
N GLY A 139 18.33 7.68 24.96
CA GLY A 139 17.68 6.50 25.54
C GLY A 139 16.47 5.98 24.77
N GLY A 140 15.90 6.77 23.85
CA GLY A 140 14.77 6.36 23.02
C GLY A 140 15.20 5.80 21.67
N GLY A 141 14.81 4.57 21.34
CA GLY A 141 15.04 3.96 20.03
C GLY A 141 14.52 4.85 18.90
N GLY A 142 15.29 4.96 17.82
CA GLY A 142 15.06 5.88 16.69
C GLY A 142 13.58 6.01 16.32
N GLN A 143 13.05 7.22 16.48
CA GLN A 143 11.66 7.53 16.20
C GLN A 143 11.41 7.33 14.71
N THR A 144 10.58 6.36 14.38
CA THR A 144 10.10 6.05 13.03
C THR A 144 8.92 6.98 12.78
N ALA A 145 8.76 7.55 11.56
CA ALA A 145 7.64 8.43 11.25
C ALA A 145 6.32 7.77 11.69
N ALA A 146 5.57 8.47 12.54
CA ALA A 146 4.36 7.95 13.13
C ALA A 146 3.17 8.14 12.16
N LEU A 147 2.08 7.41 12.38
CA LEU A 147 0.82 7.63 11.66
C LEU A 147 0.35 9.10 11.73
N ARG A 148 0.69 9.81 12.81
CA ARG A 148 0.38 11.24 12.99
C ARG A 148 1.11 12.15 12.01
N ASP A 149 2.25 11.71 11.49
CA ASP A 149 3.07 12.48 10.56
C ASP A 149 2.64 12.24 9.10
N PHE A 150 1.72 11.30 8.87
CA PHE A 150 1.15 11.04 7.56
C PHE A 150 0.21 12.17 7.17
N ARG A 151 0.48 12.80 6.03
CA ARG A 151 -0.49 13.69 5.40
C ARG A 151 -1.05 13.06 4.14
N GLU A 152 -2.37 12.96 4.11
CA GLU A 152 -3.15 12.48 2.98
C GLU A 152 -3.12 13.44 1.79
N ASN A 153 -3.15 12.88 0.58
CA ASN A 153 -3.36 13.64 -0.64
C ASN A 153 -4.84 13.62 -1.03
N GLY A 154 -5.52 14.77 -0.93
CA GLY A 154 -6.92 14.88 -1.34
C GLY A 154 -7.16 14.55 -2.82
N ALA A 155 -6.19 14.85 -3.70
CA ALA A 155 -6.32 14.55 -5.13
C ALA A 155 -6.34 13.04 -5.42
N PHE A 156 -5.60 12.27 -4.64
CA PHE A 156 -5.64 10.80 -4.71
C PHE A 156 -7.02 10.26 -4.31
N LEU A 157 -7.59 10.78 -3.20
CA LEU A 157 -8.89 10.32 -2.73
C LEU A 157 -10.02 10.64 -3.73
N LEU A 158 -9.93 11.76 -4.43
CA LEU A 158 -10.86 12.08 -5.53
C LEU A 158 -10.81 11.01 -6.64
N ILE A 159 -9.61 10.62 -7.08
CA ILE A 159 -9.44 9.55 -8.07
C ILE A 159 -10.00 8.22 -7.56
N VAL A 160 -9.77 7.90 -6.28
CA VAL A 160 -10.33 6.69 -5.67
C VAL A 160 -11.85 6.70 -5.79
N HIS A 161 -12.52 7.78 -5.40
CA HIS A 161 -13.98 7.88 -5.48
C HIS A 161 -14.49 7.80 -6.92
N GLU A 162 -13.89 8.54 -7.85
CA GLU A 162 -14.24 8.48 -9.27
C GLU A 162 -14.09 7.06 -9.83
N THR A 163 -12.97 6.40 -9.50
CA THR A 163 -12.67 5.06 -10.02
C THR A 163 -13.62 4.02 -9.46
N ILE A 164 -13.95 4.08 -8.16
CA ILE A 164 -14.91 3.16 -7.56
C ILE A 164 -16.30 3.39 -8.16
N ALA A 165 -16.75 4.63 -8.27
CA ALA A 165 -18.06 4.94 -8.86
C ALA A 165 -18.17 4.41 -10.30
N GLN A 166 -17.10 4.57 -11.10
CA GLN A 166 -17.04 4.02 -12.46
C GLN A 166 -17.00 2.49 -12.47
N ALA A 167 -16.17 1.86 -11.63
CA ALA A 167 -16.06 0.41 -11.56
C ALA A 167 -17.37 -0.26 -11.11
N LEU A 168 -18.12 0.38 -10.20
CA LEU A 168 -19.46 -0.08 -9.80
C LEU A 168 -20.47 0.05 -10.94
N ARG A 169 -20.40 1.13 -11.73
CA ARG A 169 -21.24 1.29 -12.94
C ARG A 169 -20.98 0.20 -13.97
N ASP A 170 -19.71 -0.16 -14.15
CA ASP A 170 -19.29 -1.15 -15.14
C ASP A 170 -19.45 -2.59 -14.64
N GLY A 171 -19.82 -2.80 -13.38
CA GLY A 171 -19.90 -4.12 -12.75
C GLY A 171 -18.55 -4.84 -12.72
N ALA A 172 -17.45 -4.08 -12.63
CA ALA A 172 -16.09 -4.60 -12.79
C ALA A 172 -15.61 -5.44 -11.59
N ASP A 173 -16.33 -5.40 -10.47
CA ASP A 173 -15.98 -6.12 -9.25
C ASP A 173 -17.09 -7.12 -8.88
N ALA A 174 -16.75 -8.41 -8.98
CA ALA A 174 -17.70 -9.50 -8.76
C ALA A 174 -18.19 -9.58 -7.32
N ASP A 175 -17.38 -9.18 -6.34
CA ASP A 175 -17.76 -9.26 -4.92
C ASP A 175 -18.87 -8.25 -4.63
N TRP A 176 -18.75 -7.03 -5.16
CA TRP A 176 -19.79 -6.00 -5.01
C TRP A 176 -21.06 -6.29 -5.82
N VAL A 177 -20.92 -6.91 -7.00
CA VAL A 177 -22.09 -7.40 -7.78
C VAL A 177 -22.82 -8.50 -7.02
N ALA A 178 -22.09 -9.45 -6.45
CA ALA A 178 -22.67 -10.53 -5.64
C ALA A 178 -23.34 -9.97 -4.36
N ALA A 179 -22.70 -9.02 -3.68
CA ALA A 179 -23.25 -8.36 -2.50
C ALA A 179 -24.56 -7.61 -2.82
N ALA A 180 -24.61 -6.87 -3.92
CA ALA A 180 -25.83 -6.19 -4.37
C ALA A 180 -26.94 -7.20 -4.70
N THR A 181 -26.59 -8.29 -5.40
CA THR A 181 -27.53 -9.37 -5.75
C THR A 181 -28.09 -10.02 -4.48
N ALA A 182 -27.27 -10.30 -3.48
CA ALA A 182 -27.72 -10.86 -2.20
C ALA A 182 -28.63 -9.88 -1.43
N ARG A 183 -28.35 -8.58 -1.49
CA ARG A 183 -29.09 -7.54 -0.78
C ARG A 183 -30.47 -7.25 -1.39
N GLN A 184 -30.61 -7.36 -2.71
CA GLN A 184 -31.81 -7.03 -3.50
C GLN A 184 -32.22 -5.54 -3.48
N ALA A 185 -32.30 -4.88 -2.32
CA ALA A 185 -32.68 -3.46 -2.23
C ALA A 185 -32.09 -2.74 -0.99
N GLY A 186 -31.94 -1.42 -1.07
CA GLY A 186 -31.55 -0.53 0.03
C GLY A 186 -30.09 -0.06 -0.05
N TRP A 187 -29.64 0.71 0.95
CA TRP A 187 -28.29 1.27 0.97
C TRP A 187 -27.22 0.23 1.25
N MET A 188 -26.19 0.14 0.43
CA MET A 188 -25.02 -0.72 0.59
C MET A 188 -23.79 0.16 0.82
N HIS A 189 -22.92 -0.27 1.75
CA HIS A 189 -21.68 0.42 2.06
C HIS A 189 -20.51 -0.27 1.35
N ILE A 190 -19.69 0.53 0.66
CA ILE A 190 -18.44 0.09 0.06
C ILE A 190 -17.36 0.21 1.14
N GLN A 191 -16.81 -0.94 1.53
CA GLN A 191 -15.93 -1.07 2.68
C GLN A 191 -14.48 -1.27 2.23
N ASP A 192 -13.57 -0.64 2.95
CA ASP A 192 -12.13 -0.91 2.91
C ASP A 192 -11.83 -2.31 3.47
N GLN A 193 -10.98 -3.06 2.77
CA GLN A 193 -10.60 -4.43 3.12
C GLN A 193 -9.60 -4.53 4.28
N ARG A 194 -9.12 -3.41 4.83
CA ARG A 194 -8.27 -3.39 6.04
C ARG A 194 -8.93 -4.11 7.22
N ASN A 195 -10.23 -3.89 7.41
CA ASN A 195 -11.01 -4.40 8.53
C ASN A 195 -12.40 -4.82 8.05
N VAL A 196 -12.46 -6.01 7.45
CA VAL A 196 -13.72 -6.55 6.93
C VAL A 196 -14.64 -6.88 8.10
N PRO A 197 -15.83 -6.25 8.20
CA PRO A 197 -16.76 -6.55 9.28
C PRO A 197 -17.29 -7.98 9.18
N ALA A 198 -17.74 -8.52 10.30
CA ALA A 198 -18.48 -9.78 10.29
C ALA A 198 -19.74 -9.65 9.40
N LEU A 199 -20.19 -10.77 8.84
CA LEU A 199 -21.41 -10.82 8.03
C LEU A 199 -22.57 -10.13 8.77
N ASP A 200 -23.33 -9.32 8.04
CA ASP A 200 -24.46 -8.51 8.52
C ASP A 200 -24.11 -7.42 9.55
N ARG A 201 -22.83 -7.08 9.73
CA ARG A 201 -22.39 -5.93 10.54
C ARG A 201 -21.91 -4.80 9.63
N ILE A 202 -22.18 -3.58 10.08
CA ILE A 202 -21.59 -2.38 9.49
C ILE A 202 -20.20 -2.21 10.13
N GLY A 203 -19.17 -1.99 9.30
CA GLY A 203 -17.81 -1.77 9.78
C GLY A 203 -17.63 -0.39 10.41
N ASP A 204 -16.41 -0.12 10.87
CA ASP A 204 -16.10 1.18 11.45
C ASP A 204 -16.25 2.31 10.41
N PRO A 205 -16.73 3.50 10.81
CA PRO A 205 -16.99 4.60 9.88
C PRO A 205 -15.74 5.08 9.15
N ASP A 206 -14.55 4.91 9.73
CA ASP A 206 -13.26 5.25 9.12
C ASP A 206 -12.86 4.30 7.97
N ASP A 207 -13.51 3.13 7.87
CA ASP A 207 -13.30 2.11 6.84
C ASP A 207 -14.44 2.04 5.82
N ILE A 208 -15.51 2.81 6.00
CA ILE A 208 -16.57 2.94 4.99
C ILE A 208 -16.09 3.98 3.98
N ILE A 209 -15.83 3.57 2.73
CA ILE A 209 -15.36 4.47 1.67
C ILE A 209 -16.52 5.30 1.13
N ALA A 210 -17.65 4.65 0.86
CA ALA A 210 -18.82 5.28 0.26
C ALA A 210 -20.08 4.46 0.53
N SER A 211 -21.23 5.07 0.23
CA SER A 211 -22.53 4.40 0.21
C SER A 211 -23.17 4.50 -1.16
N VAL A 212 -23.90 3.46 -1.56
CA VAL A 212 -24.65 3.39 -2.82
C VAL A 212 -26.01 2.76 -2.57
N LEU A 213 -27.01 3.13 -3.37
CA LEU A 213 -28.32 2.50 -3.35
C LEU A 213 -28.29 1.24 -4.21
N VAL A 214 -28.89 0.17 -3.71
CA VAL A 214 -29.16 -1.07 -4.46
C VAL A 214 -30.66 -1.15 -4.73
N ARG A 215 -31.03 -1.58 -5.93
CA ARG A 215 -32.41 -1.87 -6.33
C ARG A 215 -32.42 -3.05 -7.29
N ASP A 216 -33.35 -3.97 -7.08
CA ASP A 216 -33.51 -5.20 -7.87
C ASP A 216 -32.21 -6.00 -8.05
N GLY A 217 -31.38 -6.03 -6.99
CA GLY A 217 -30.09 -6.72 -6.96
C GLY A 217 -28.94 -5.99 -7.68
N ALA A 218 -29.19 -4.81 -8.24
CA ALA A 218 -28.20 -4.01 -8.95
C ALA A 218 -27.81 -2.74 -8.18
N VAL A 219 -26.54 -2.36 -8.26
CA VAL A 219 -26.05 -1.08 -7.74
C VAL A 219 -26.52 0.06 -8.64
N LEU A 220 -26.99 1.15 -8.04
CA LEU A 220 -27.32 2.41 -8.72
C LEU A 220 -26.15 3.39 -8.58
N PRO A 221 -25.20 3.42 -9.53
CA PRO A 221 -23.94 4.16 -9.41
C PRO A 221 -24.14 5.68 -9.30
N GLU A 222 -25.23 6.23 -9.81
CA GLU A 222 -25.59 7.66 -9.69
C GLU A 222 -25.88 8.10 -8.24
N THR A 223 -26.10 7.15 -7.33
CA THR A 223 -26.35 7.41 -5.91
C THR A 223 -25.08 7.35 -5.06
N TYR A 224 -23.91 7.24 -5.69
CA TYR A 224 -22.62 7.19 -5.00
C TYR A 224 -22.42 8.41 -4.10
N ALA A 225 -22.31 8.14 -2.80
CA ALA A 225 -22.07 9.14 -1.77
C ALA A 225 -20.78 8.81 -1.03
N PRO A 226 -19.69 9.58 -1.21
CA PRO A 226 -18.45 9.37 -0.47
C PRO A 226 -18.67 9.59 1.02
N MET A 227 -17.98 8.81 1.86
CA MET A 227 -18.07 8.93 3.30
C MET A 227 -17.14 10.03 3.81
N PRO A 228 -17.65 11.10 4.47
CA PRO A 228 -16.80 12.20 4.93
C PRO A 228 -15.81 11.82 6.04
N ALA A 229 -16.07 10.73 6.76
CA ALA A 229 -15.21 10.23 7.85
C ALA A 229 -14.09 9.30 7.36
N TYR A 230 -14.11 8.89 6.08
CA TYR A 230 -13.15 7.93 5.56
C TYR A 230 -11.72 8.46 5.63
N ARG A 231 -10.77 7.59 6.02
CA ARG A 231 -9.34 7.90 6.05
C ARG A 231 -8.56 6.91 5.19
N VAL A 232 -7.71 7.45 4.34
CA VAL A 232 -6.87 6.64 3.43
C VAL A 232 -5.82 5.87 4.22
N CYS A 233 -5.37 6.38 5.37
CA CYS A 233 -4.46 5.67 6.24
C CYS A 233 -4.93 5.70 7.70
N THR A 234 -5.01 4.51 8.31
CA THR A 234 -5.38 4.29 9.71
C THR A 234 -4.31 3.48 10.42
N ALA A 235 -4.54 3.13 11.69
CA ALA A 235 -3.66 2.25 12.45
C ALA A 235 -3.51 0.86 11.82
N ASP A 236 -4.52 0.41 11.06
CA ASP A 236 -4.55 -0.87 10.36
C ASP A 236 -3.83 -0.81 9.00
N GLY A 237 -3.46 0.39 8.55
CA GLY A 237 -2.63 0.63 7.37
C GLY A 237 -3.30 1.51 6.32
N VAL A 238 -2.75 1.46 5.11
CA VAL A 238 -3.22 2.22 3.95
C VAL A 238 -4.46 1.54 3.33
N LEU A 239 -5.32 2.29 2.64
CA LEU A 239 -6.50 1.84 1.87
C LEU A 239 -6.31 0.46 1.24
N GLN A 240 -7.21 -0.50 1.48
CA GLN A 240 -7.24 -1.78 0.78
C GLN A 240 -8.58 -1.98 0.06
N LEU A 241 -8.52 -2.36 -1.21
CA LEU A 241 -9.70 -2.58 -2.04
C LEU A 241 -9.80 -4.06 -2.41
N THR A 242 -11.01 -4.49 -2.77
CA THR A 242 -11.24 -5.78 -3.45
C THR A 242 -10.45 -5.83 -4.77
N GLU A 243 -10.15 -7.03 -5.26
CA GLU A 243 -9.25 -7.21 -6.41
C GLU A 243 -9.71 -6.44 -7.66
N GLY A 244 -11.02 -6.48 -7.97
CA GLY A 244 -11.59 -5.79 -9.13
C GLY A 244 -11.44 -4.27 -9.04
N LEU A 245 -11.79 -3.69 -7.89
CA LEU A 245 -11.63 -2.26 -7.62
C LEU A 245 -10.14 -1.84 -7.59
N ALA A 246 -9.28 -2.64 -6.95
CA ALA A 246 -7.84 -2.38 -6.88
C ALA A 246 -7.20 -2.37 -8.28
N ALA A 247 -7.57 -3.31 -9.15
CA ALA A 247 -7.09 -3.36 -10.53
C ALA A 247 -7.57 -2.15 -11.35
N CYS A 248 -8.81 -1.71 -11.17
CA CYS A 248 -9.34 -0.51 -11.82
C CYS A 248 -8.60 0.76 -11.35
N LEU A 249 -8.38 0.90 -10.04
CA LEU A 249 -7.63 2.00 -9.47
C LEU A 249 -6.19 2.02 -9.99
N GLN A 250 -5.50 0.88 -9.96
CA GLN A 250 -4.12 0.80 -10.44
C GLN A 250 -4.01 1.21 -11.91
N ARG A 251 -4.93 0.75 -12.77
CA ARG A 251 -4.97 1.13 -14.18
C ARG A 251 -5.13 2.65 -14.35
N ARG A 252 -6.11 3.24 -13.65
CA ARG A 252 -6.35 4.69 -13.68
C ARG A 252 -5.14 5.49 -13.22
N LEU A 253 -4.48 5.06 -12.13
CA LEU A 253 -3.28 5.72 -11.64
C LEU A 253 -2.12 5.68 -12.64
N VAL A 254 -1.93 4.55 -13.34
CA VAL A 254 -0.91 4.43 -14.40
C VAL A 254 -1.20 5.39 -15.56
N GLU A 255 -2.46 5.48 -15.97
CA GLU A 255 -2.90 6.38 -17.05
C GLU A 255 -2.67 7.84 -16.67
N ASP A 256 -3.12 8.26 -15.48
CA ASP A 256 -2.96 9.64 -15.00
C ASP A 256 -1.48 10.00 -14.80
N ASN A 257 -0.67 9.07 -14.28
CA ASN A 257 0.77 9.29 -14.12
C ASN A 257 1.49 9.41 -15.47
N ARG A 258 0.95 8.85 -16.56
CA ARG A 258 1.49 9.00 -17.92
C ARG A 258 1.00 10.27 -18.59
N ALA A 259 -0.26 10.67 -18.37
CA ALA A 259 -0.87 11.83 -18.98
C ALA A 259 -0.28 13.17 -18.51
N GLN A 260 0.30 13.21 -17.31
CA GLN A 260 0.99 14.40 -16.77
C GLN A 260 2.40 14.62 -17.35
N SER A 261 2.61 14.27 -18.63
CA SER A 261 3.87 14.44 -19.38
C SER A 261 3.89 15.73 -20.18
#